data_AF-A0A947G3J7-F1
#
_entry.id   AF-A0A947G3J7-F1
#
_cell.length_a   1.000
_cell.length_b   1.000
_cell.length_c   1.000
_cell.angle_alpha   90.00
_cell.angle_beta   90.00
_cell.angle_gamma   90.00
#
_symmetry.space_group_name_H-M   'P 1'
#
loop_
_entity.id
_entity.type
_entity.pdbx_description
1 polymer ?
#
loop_
_entity_poly.entity_id
_entity_poly.type
_entity_poly.pdbx_seq_one_letter_code
_entity_poly.pdbx_strand_id
1 'polypeptide(L)'
;MRLGSALLLALLLAACSKGDKTAKGDDAAPARASQPSRQTSEQVEQVLISDLTIRETDNPLGYQLYREQLAQRLGRQLTGSGLFFALPNQTDPMRPARRAKIELVVSYERIPAGSTGKPSLLAAVEGRVTWEGDDEPFLRENLVGERVLEGEKPEDLPKIGAAHVATTVEEIGRGLIAQEKLRGGPLTSLVATLEGGHSDPNLLRFALMQVGERPLEGAVGLAARHLGSKHPAVRSEAIAALVRLKDPAAVDPLTKSVEFDDYDSVRAVVEAAAAIGGEDAEAYLDFVASGHPDDGIKKRAKEALERLQRKRTEE
;
A
#
# COMPACT_ATOMS: atom_id res chain seq x y z
N MET A 1 -42.71 -0.88 -27.71
CA MET A 1 -43.28 -0.57 -26.37
C MET A 1 -42.85 -1.72 -25.46
N ARG A 2 -41.68 -1.63 -24.81
CA ARG A 2 -41.37 -1.01 -23.49
C ARG A 2 -42.20 -1.55 -22.32
N LEU A 3 -41.44 -1.83 -21.24
CA LEU A 3 -41.74 -2.13 -19.82
C LEU A 3 -41.43 -3.61 -19.49
N GLY A 4 -40.46 -3.97 -18.64
CA GLY A 4 -39.64 -3.22 -17.68
C GLY A 4 -39.62 -3.98 -16.36
N SER A 5 -38.49 -4.62 -16.01
CA SER A 5 -38.21 -5.29 -14.71
C SER A 5 -36.76 -5.80 -14.77
N ALA A 6 -35.86 -5.66 -13.80
CA ALA A 6 -35.85 -4.89 -12.56
C ALA A 6 -34.35 -4.66 -12.21
N LEU A 7 -34.05 -3.44 -11.79
CA LEU A 7 -32.75 -2.97 -11.35
C LEU A 7 -32.54 -3.44 -9.88
N LEU A 8 -31.42 -4.08 -9.56
CA LEU A 8 -30.97 -4.29 -8.18
C LEU A 8 -29.54 -3.78 -8.06
N LEU A 9 -29.42 -2.49 -7.75
CA LEU A 9 -28.19 -1.85 -7.29
C LEU A 9 -28.54 -1.16 -5.98
N ALA A 10 -28.16 -1.75 -4.84
CA ALA A 10 -28.33 -1.14 -3.54
C ALA A 10 -27.02 -0.43 -3.16
N LEU A 11 -27.04 0.91 -3.29
CA LEU A 11 -26.08 1.80 -2.64
C LEU A 11 -26.36 1.83 -1.13
N LEU A 12 -25.29 1.69 -0.35
CA LEU A 12 -25.20 2.13 1.03
C LEU A 12 -25.09 3.67 1.07
N LEU A 13 -25.95 4.34 1.82
CA LEU A 13 -25.58 5.40 2.78
C LEU A 13 -26.79 5.85 3.64
N ALA A 14 -26.46 6.16 4.89
CA ALA A 14 -27.25 6.39 6.11
C ALA A 14 -28.37 7.46 6.09
N ALA A 15 -29.39 7.31 6.95
CA ALA A 15 -29.49 8.00 8.26
C ALA A 15 -30.91 8.01 8.91
N CYS A 16 -30.94 7.77 10.24
CA CYS A 16 -31.86 8.31 11.29
C CYS A 16 -33.39 7.99 11.26
N SER A 17 -34.17 7.81 12.35
CA SER A 17 -33.99 7.80 13.82
C SER A 17 -35.28 7.31 14.53
N LYS A 18 -35.17 7.00 15.85
CA LYS A 18 -36.18 6.85 16.94
C LYS A 18 -36.93 5.51 17.03
N GLY A 19 -37.06 4.83 18.17
CA GLY A 19 -36.66 4.94 19.59
C GLY A 19 -37.07 3.58 20.21
N ASP A 20 -36.51 3.03 21.29
CA ASP A 20 -36.57 3.54 22.66
C ASP A 20 -35.71 2.62 23.57
N LYS A 21 -35.05 3.25 24.55
CA LYS A 21 -34.66 2.80 25.90
C LYS A 21 -33.62 1.70 26.20
N THR A 22 -32.58 2.20 26.88
CA THR A 22 -31.89 1.72 28.10
C THR A 22 -30.93 0.54 28.00
N ALA A 23 -29.63 0.83 28.04
CA ALA A 23 -28.75 0.41 29.12
C ALA A 23 -27.41 1.17 29.07
N LYS A 24 -26.94 1.50 30.26
CA LYS A 24 -25.76 2.25 30.66
C LYS A 24 -24.54 1.32 30.68
N GLY A 25 -23.39 1.77 30.21
CA GLY A 25 -22.13 1.02 30.27
C GLY A 25 -21.02 1.75 29.53
N ASP A 26 -20.31 2.61 30.27
CA ASP A 26 -19.00 3.14 29.90
C ASP A 26 -18.02 1.97 29.70
N ASP A 27 -17.32 1.96 28.55
CA ASP A 27 -15.93 1.50 28.37
C ASP A 27 -15.60 1.45 26.88
N ALA A 28 -15.31 2.62 26.30
CA ALA A 28 -14.66 2.69 25.00
C ALA A 28 -13.16 2.38 25.21
N ALA A 29 -12.82 1.09 25.08
CA ALA A 29 -11.44 0.63 25.04
C ALA A 29 -10.67 1.38 23.92
N PRO A 30 -9.46 1.91 24.18
CA PRO A 30 -8.69 2.55 23.14
C PRO A 30 -8.25 1.50 22.11
N ALA A 31 -8.37 1.86 20.84
CA ALA A 31 -7.77 1.12 19.74
C ALA A 31 -6.29 0.88 20.06
N ARG A 32 -5.93 -0.38 20.31
CA ARG A 32 -4.53 -0.79 20.45
C ARG A 32 -3.87 -0.53 19.10
N ALA A 33 -3.05 0.51 19.03
CA ALA A 33 -2.03 0.60 18.00
C ALA A 33 -1.16 -0.66 18.13
N SER A 34 -1.26 -1.56 17.15
CA SER A 34 -0.35 -2.69 17.02
C SER A 34 1.06 -2.12 16.91
N GLN A 35 1.80 -2.15 18.01
CA GLN A 35 3.23 -1.86 17.98
C GLN A 35 3.88 -2.95 17.11
N PRO A 36 4.61 -2.61 16.04
CA PRO A 36 5.42 -3.62 15.37
C PRO A 36 6.42 -4.13 16.41
N SER A 37 6.40 -5.44 16.61
CA SER A 37 7.32 -6.17 17.46
C SER A 37 8.75 -5.85 17.04
N ARG A 38 9.38 -4.90 17.73
CA ARG A 38 10.81 -4.60 17.63
C ARG A 38 11.59 -5.78 18.20
N GLN A 39 11.83 -6.78 17.37
CA GLN A 39 13.06 -7.55 17.44
C GLN A 39 13.92 -7.07 16.28
N THR A 40 14.88 -6.19 16.61
CA THR A 40 16.00 -5.84 15.75
C THR A 40 16.88 -7.09 15.58
N SER A 41 16.46 -8.03 14.76
CA SER A 41 17.44 -8.93 14.16
C SER A 41 18.24 -8.07 13.18
N GLU A 42 19.51 -7.83 13.47
CA GLU A 42 20.44 -7.14 12.54
C GLU A 42 20.47 -7.80 11.15
N GLN A 43 19.96 -9.03 11.05
CA GLN A 43 19.80 -9.80 9.83
C GLN A 43 18.35 -9.81 9.36
N VAL A 44 18.15 -9.51 8.08
CA VAL A 44 16.85 -9.60 7.40
C VAL A 44 16.42 -11.07 7.35
N GLU A 45 15.28 -11.38 7.98
CA GLU A 45 14.68 -12.73 7.98
C GLU A 45 14.45 -13.25 6.56
N GLN A 46 14.66 -14.55 6.32
CA GLN A 46 14.43 -15.22 5.04
C GLN A 46 12.99 -15.72 4.94
N VAL A 47 12.40 -15.66 3.74
CA VAL A 47 11.00 -16.02 3.52
C VAL A 47 10.86 -17.51 3.27
N LEU A 48 10.36 -18.27 4.24
CA LEU A 48 9.98 -19.67 4.07
C LEU A 48 8.48 -19.75 3.73
N ILE A 49 8.16 -20.10 2.49
CA ILE A 49 6.77 -20.21 2.02
C ILE A 49 6.09 -21.37 2.77
N SER A 50 5.12 -21.04 3.61
CA SER A 50 4.32 -22.05 4.31
C SER A 50 3.01 -22.37 3.60
N ASP A 51 2.47 -21.39 2.88
CA ASP A 51 1.24 -21.50 2.10
C ASP A 51 1.30 -20.53 0.91
N LEU A 52 0.77 -20.95 -0.23
CA LEU A 52 0.62 -20.10 -1.41
C LEU A 52 -0.75 -20.38 -2.02
N THR A 53 -1.65 -19.42 -1.86
CA THR A 53 -3.03 -19.53 -2.31
C THR A 53 -3.36 -18.47 -3.35
N ILE A 54 -4.19 -18.86 -4.31
CA ILE A 54 -4.79 -17.96 -5.27
C ILE A 54 -6.30 -18.07 -5.08
N ARG A 55 -6.93 -16.93 -4.78
CA ARG A 55 -8.38 -16.79 -4.63
C ARG A 55 -8.92 -15.97 -5.79
N GLU A 56 -10.15 -16.27 -6.16
CA GLU A 56 -10.88 -15.60 -7.22
C GLU A 56 -12.11 -14.96 -6.58
N THR A 57 -12.29 -13.65 -6.74
CA THR A 57 -13.42 -12.93 -6.11
C THR A 57 -14.61 -12.81 -7.04
N ASP A 58 -14.37 -12.62 -8.34
CA ASP A 58 -15.40 -12.48 -9.36
C ASP A 58 -15.04 -13.27 -10.61
N ASN A 59 -16.00 -14.07 -11.09
CA ASN A 59 -15.90 -14.89 -12.29
C ASN A 59 -17.11 -14.64 -13.21
N PRO A 60 -17.27 -13.42 -13.77
CA PRO A 60 -18.43 -13.10 -14.59
C PRO A 60 -18.47 -13.88 -15.90
N LEU A 61 -17.36 -14.52 -16.29
CA LEU A 61 -17.23 -15.20 -17.58
C LEU A 61 -17.29 -16.73 -17.47
N GLY A 62 -17.41 -17.27 -16.26
CA GLY A 62 -17.47 -18.70 -15.95
C GLY A 62 -16.19 -19.49 -16.24
N TYR A 63 -15.02 -18.85 -16.23
CA TYR A 63 -13.76 -19.49 -16.62
C TYR A 63 -13.17 -20.29 -15.47
N GLN A 64 -12.70 -21.51 -15.74
CA GLN A 64 -11.96 -22.27 -14.75
C GLN A 64 -10.51 -21.76 -14.72
N LEU A 65 -10.20 -20.88 -13.76
CA LEU A 65 -8.82 -20.60 -13.42
C LEU A 65 -8.22 -21.87 -12.79
N TYR A 66 -7.18 -22.43 -13.41
CA TYR A 66 -6.42 -23.54 -12.85
C TYR A 66 -5.54 -23.04 -11.70
N ARG A 67 -6.17 -22.63 -10.58
CA ARG A 67 -5.54 -21.91 -9.46
C ARG A 67 -4.36 -22.67 -8.87
N GLU A 68 -4.45 -23.99 -8.77
CA GLU A 68 -3.34 -24.84 -8.31
C GLU A 68 -2.14 -24.80 -9.26
N GLN A 69 -2.37 -24.80 -10.57
CA GLN A 69 -1.30 -24.71 -11.56
C GLN A 69 -0.65 -23.32 -11.57
N LEU A 70 -1.46 -22.26 -11.41
CA LEU A 70 -0.98 -20.90 -11.26
C LEU A 70 -0.15 -20.74 -9.98
N ALA A 71 -0.64 -21.28 -8.86
CA ALA A 71 0.05 -21.31 -7.58
C ALA A 71 1.39 -22.05 -7.68
N GLN A 72 1.43 -23.20 -8.34
CA GLN A 72 2.68 -23.95 -8.58
C GLN A 72 3.66 -23.18 -9.48
N ARG A 73 3.17 -22.50 -10.53
CA ARG A 73 4.01 -21.66 -11.40
C ARG A 73 4.60 -20.49 -10.63
N LEU A 74 3.79 -19.77 -9.86
CA LEU A 74 4.24 -18.67 -9.01
C LEU A 74 5.23 -19.17 -7.96
N GLY A 75 4.94 -20.26 -7.27
CA GLY A 75 5.84 -20.87 -6.30
C GLY A 75 7.21 -21.22 -6.89
N ARG A 76 7.25 -21.78 -8.11
CA ARG A 76 8.50 -22.02 -8.85
C ARG A 76 9.23 -20.74 -9.23
N GLN A 77 8.52 -19.70 -9.65
CA GLN A 77 9.11 -18.41 -9.97
C GLN A 77 9.74 -17.76 -8.74
N LEU A 78 9.01 -17.72 -7.62
CA LEU A 78 9.48 -17.15 -6.35
C LEU A 78 10.69 -17.93 -5.82
N THR A 79 10.61 -19.25 -5.75
CA THR A 79 11.72 -20.09 -5.25
C THR A 79 12.92 -20.07 -6.18
N GLY A 80 12.70 -20.01 -7.50
CA GLY A 80 13.77 -19.87 -8.50
C GLY A 80 14.55 -18.56 -8.40
N SER A 81 14.04 -17.55 -7.70
CA SER A 81 14.76 -16.31 -7.44
C SER A 81 15.89 -16.44 -6.42
N GLY A 82 15.87 -17.50 -5.59
CA GLY A 82 16.78 -17.66 -4.45
C GLY A 82 16.49 -16.75 -3.26
N LEU A 83 15.35 -16.06 -3.24
CA LEU A 83 14.93 -15.16 -2.15
C LEU A 83 13.75 -15.70 -1.33
N PHE A 84 12.99 -16.61 -1.91
CA PHE A 84 11.91 -17.35 -1.26
C PHE A 84 12.27 -18.82 -1.22
N PHE A 85 11.91 -19.52 -0.14
CA PHE A 85 12.31 -20.89 0.09
C PHE A 85 11.09 -21.76 0.36
N ALA A 86 11.06 -22.97 -0.19
CA ALA A 86 9.98 -23.94 0.07
C ALA A 86 10.29 -24.83 1.27
N LEU A 87 11.58 -25.05 1.56
CA LEU A 87 12.03 -25.93 2.63
C LEU A 87 13.10 -25.25 3.50
N PRO A 88 13.12 -25.49 4.83
CA PRO A 88 14.11 -24.88 5.72
C PRO A 88 15.57 -25.14 5.33
N ASN A 89 15.87 -26.32 4.78
CA ASN A 89 17.23 -26.71 4.37
C ASN A 89 17.73 -25.98 3.11
N GLN A 90 16.89 -25.19 2.44
CA GLN A 90 17.28 -24.35 1.31
C GLN A 90 17.73 -22.95 1.75
N THR A 91 17.46 -22.59 3.00
CA THR A 91 17.77 -21.27 3.58
C THR A 91 19.22 -21.21 4.05
N ASP A 92 19.80 -20.00 4.16
CA ASP A 92 21.10 -19.82 4.82
C ASP A 92 20.93 -20.13 6.33
N PRO A 93 21.63 -21.14 6.88
CA PRO A 93 21.50 -21.51 8.29
C PRO A 93 21.99 -20.42 9.26
N MET A 94 22.77 -19.45 8.77
CA MET A 94 23.26 -18.33 9.57
C MET A 94 22.27 -17.17 9.64
N ARG A 95 21.17 -17.22 8.89
CA ARG A 95 20.13 -16.19 8.86
C ARG A 95 18.80 -16.77 9.31
N PRO A 96 18.02 -16.04 10.15
CA PRO A 96 16.71 -16.52 10.58
C PRO A 96 15.80 -16.72 9.36
N ALA A 97 15.05 -17.82 9.33
CA ALA A 97 14.02 -18.07 8.34
C ALA A 97 12.65 -18.10 9.04
N ARG A 98 11.72 -17.26 8.57
CA ARG A 98 10.38 -17.16 9.14
C ARG A 98 9.36 -17.64 8.13
N ARG A 99 8.35 -18.38 8.61
CA ARG A 99 7.25 -18.88 7.79
C ARG A 99 6.37 -17.71 7.34
N ALA A 100 6.03 -17.67 6.06
CA ALA A 100 5.17 -16.66 5.47
C ALA A 100 4.11 -17.30 4.56
N LYS A 101 2.91 -16.74 4.62
CA LYS A 101 1.82 -17.06 3.71
C LYS A 101 1.82 -16.09 2.54
N ILE A 102 1.56 -16.61 1.36
CA ILE A 102 1.39 -15.83 0.14
C ILE A 102 -0.05 -16.00 -0.31
N GLU A 103 -0.78 -14.89 -0.40
CA GLU A 103 -2.15 -14.87 -0.90
C GLU A 103 -2.24 -13.94 -2.09
N LEU A 104 -2.76 -14.47 -3.20
CA LEU A 104 -3.16 -13.66 -4.36
C LEU A 104 -4.67 -13.64 -4.46
N VAL A 105 -5.22 -12.45 -4.59
CA VAL A 105 -6.62 -12.22 -4.92
C VAL A 105 -6.70 -11.77 -6.37
N VAL A 106 -7.43 -12.53 -7.17
CA VAL A 106 -7.57 -12.28 -8.61
C VAL A 106 -9.03 -11.93 -8.91
N SER A 107 -9.21 -10.83 -9.64
CA SER A 107 -10.46 -10.54 -10.35
C SER A 107 -10.17 -10.32 -11.82
N TYR A 108 -11.16 -10.60 -12.66
CA TYR A 108 -11.06 -10.33 -14.08
C TYR A 108 -12.42 -9.99 -14.65
N GLU A 109 -12.38 -9.09 -15.61
CA GLU A 109 -13.58 -8.52 -16.19
C GLU A 109 -13.36 -8.28 -17.68
N ARG A 110 -14.43 -8.45 -18.46
CA ARG A 110 -14.46 -7.97 -19.84
C ARG A 110 -15.07 -6.59 -19.86
N ILE A 111 -14.28 -5.62 -20.28
CA ILE A 111 -14.73 -4.25 -20.52
C ILE A 111 -15.28 -4.16 -21.94
N PRO A 112 -16.57 -3.83 -22.12
CA PRO A 112 -17.14 -3.66 -23.45
C PRO A 112 -16.55 -2.42 -24.14
N ALA A 113 -16.60 -2.42 -25.47
CA ALA A 113 -16.23 -1.26 -26.26
C ALA A 113 -17.10 -0.04 -25.89
N GLY A 114 -16.45 1.06 -25.52
CA GLY A 114 -17.09 2.38 -25.42
C GLY A 114 -17.31 3.02 -26.79
N SER A 115 -17.73 4.29 -26.82
CA SER A 115 -18.01 5.04 -28.05
C SER A 115 -16.80 5.23 -28.99
N THR A 116 -15.58 5.10 -28.48
CA THR A 116 -14.34 5.29 -29.24
C THR A 116 -13.28 4.20 -28.99
N GLY A 117 -13.60 3.18 -28.18
CA GLY A 117 -12.64 2.19 -27.69
C GLY A 117 -12.86 0.78 -28.23
N LYS A 118 -11.79 -0.01 -28.28
CA LYS A 118 -11.88 -1.46 -28.47
C LYS A 118 -12.31 -2.12 -27.15
N PRO A 119 -13.01 -3.27 -27.16
CA PRO A 119 -13.26 -4.02 -25.93
C PRO A 119 -11.94 -4.56 -25.36
N SER A 120 -11.86 -4.76 -24.05
CA SER A 120 -10.65 -5.29 -23.40
C SER A 120 -10.97 -6.29 -22.29
N LEU A 121 -9.96 -7.06 -21.89
CA LEU A 121 -9.96 -7.90 -20.70
C LEU A 121 -9.07 -7.24 -19.66
N LEU A 122 -9.61 -7.02 -18.46
CA LEU A 122 -8.85 -6.61 -17.30
C LEU A 122 -8.60 -7.82 -16.41
N ALA A 123 -7.38 -7.92 -15.89
CA ALA A 123 -7.02 -8.81 -14.80
C ALA A 123 -6.43 -7.95 -13.68
N ALA A 124 -7.12 -7.84 -12.55
CA ALA A 124 -6.60 -7.20 -11.37
C ALA A 124 -6.12 -8.28 -10.41
N VAL A 125 -4.87 -8.16 -9.97
CA VAL A 125 -4.25 -9.09 -9.02
C VAL A 125 -3.65 -8.29 -7.89
N GLU A 126 -4.03 -8.66 -6.67
CA GLU A 126 -3.40 -8.21 -5.44
C GLU A 126 -2.63 -9.38 -4.85
N GLY A 127 -1.32 -9.24 -4.72
CA GLY A 127 -0.42 -10.19 -4.06
C GLY A 127 0.01 -9.67 -2.69
N ARG A 128 -0.10 -10.51 -1.67
CA ARG A 128 0.30 -10.21 -0.28
C ARG A 128 1.20 -11.30 0.26
N VAL A 129 2.26 -10.90 0.96
CA VAL A 129 3.12 -11.80 1.73
C VAL A 129 3.07 -11.38 3.19
N THR A 130 2.59 -12.28 4.04
CA THR A 130 2.37 -12.03 5.47
C THR A 130 3.10 -13.07 6.28
N TRP A 131 3.85 -12.64 7.28
CA TRP A 131 4.47 -13.57 8.22
C TRP A 131 3.42 -14.34 9.01
N GLU A 132 3.68 -15.61 9.31
CA GLU A 132 2.80 -16.34 10.23
C GLU A 132 2.79 -15.66 11.62
N GLY A 133 1.59 -15.33 12.09
CA GLY A 133 1.37 -14.63 13.36
C GLY A 133 1.19 -13.12 13.24
N ASP A 134 1.45 -12.52 12.07
CA ASP A 134 1.24 -11.09 11.83
C ASP A 134 -0.08 -10.85 11.06
N ASP A 135 -0.73 -9.72 11.32
CA ASP A 135 -1.98 -9.34 10.64
C ASP A 135 -1.72 -8.58 9.32
N GLU A 136 -0.63 -7.82 9.25
CA GLU A 136 -0.30 -6.96 8.12
C GLU A 136 0.79 -7.56 7.22
N PRO A 137 0.63 -7.49 5.89
CA PRO A 137 1.65 -8.00 4.97
C PRO A 137 2.89 -7.10 4.96
N PHE A 138 4.07 -7.72 4.92
CA PHE A 138 5.33 -7.01 4.78
C PHE A 138 5.74 -6.78 3.32
N LEU A 139 5.24 -7.60 2.37
CA LEU A 139 5.29 -7.33 0.93
C LEU A 139 3.88 -7.25 0.36
N ARG A 140 3.65 -6.30 -0.54
CA ARG A 140 2.38 -6.14 -1.25
C ARG A 140 2.61 -5.65 -2.66
N GLU A 141 2.01 -6.31 -3.63
CA GLU A 141 2.07 -5.94 -5.03
C GLU A 141 0.66 -5.87 -5.60
N ASN A 142 0.33 -4.80 -6.31
CA ASN A 142 -1.00 -4.59 -6.90
C ASN A 142 -0.84 -4.26 -8.37
N LEU A 143 -1.49 -5.02 -9.23
CA LEU A 143 -1.36 -4.86 -10.67
C LEU A 143 -2.71 -5.03 -11.36
N VAL A 144 -2.97 -4.15 -12.33
CA VAL A 144 -4.08 -4.28 -13.26
C VAL A 144 -3.49 -4.44 -14.66
N GLY A 145 -3.58 -5.65 -15.20
CA GLY A 145 -3.21 -5.94 -16.57
C GLY A 145 -4.39 -5.71 -17.51
N GLU A 146 -4.21 -4.88 -18.54
CA GLU A 146 -5.19 -4.71 -19.62
C GLU A 146 -4.75 -5.45 -20.88
N ARG A 147 -5.68 -6.17 -21.50
CA ARG A 147 -5.51 -6.74 -22.83
C ARG A 147 -6.64 -6.31 -23.75
N VAL A 148 -6.30 -5.54 -24.77
CA VAL A 148 -7.24 -5.16 -25.84
C VAL A 148 -7.61 -6.38 -26.67
N LEU A 149 -8.90 -6.52 -26.98
CA LEU A 149 -9.44 -7.55 -27.85
C LEU A 149 -9.49 -7.04 -29.30
N GLU A 150 -9.02 -7.87 -30.24
CA GLU A 150 -8.89 -7.57 -31.67
C GLU A 150 -9.87 -8.36 -32.54
N GLY A 151 -11.06 -8.68 -32.00
CA GLY A 151 -12.10 -9.43 -32.72
C GLY A 151 -11.96 -10.94 -32.59
N GLU A 152 -11.34 -11.39 -31.49
CA GLU A 152 -11.24 -12.81 -31.16
C GLU A 152 -12.61 -13.44 -31.03
N LYS A 153 -12.69 -14.72 -31.42
CA LYS A 153 -13.95 -15.43 -31.41
C LYS A 153 -14.41 -15.65 -29.96
N PRO A 154 -15.72 -15.57 -29.67
CA PRO A 154 -16.24 -15.79 -28.33
C PRO A 154 -15.78 -17.09 -27.68
N GLU A 155 -15.61 -18.16 -28.45
CA GLU A 155 -15.10 -19.46 -27.98
C GLU A 155 -13.64 -19.45 -27.51
N ASP A 156 -12.82 -18.50 -27.97
CA ASP A 156 -11.40 -18.38 -27.62
C ASP A 156 -11.17 -17.51 -26.37
N LEU A 157 -12.15 -16.65 -26.02
CA LEU A 157 -12.07 -15.72 -24.89
C LEU A 157 -11.73 -16.38 -23.53
N PRO A 158 -12.25 -17.57 -23.18
CA PRO A 158 -11.86 -18.25 -21.93
C PRO A 158 -10.36 -18.54 -21.85
N LYS A 159 -9.79 -19.08 -22.93
CA LYS A 159 -8.36 -19.43 -23.00
C LYS A 159 -7.50 -18.17 -22.99
N ILE A 160 -7.93 -17.14 -23.71
CA ILE A 160 -7.25 -15.85 -23.77
C ILE A 160 -7.25 -15.17 -22.39
N GLY A 161 -8.38 -15.14 -21.70
CA GLY A 161 -8.52 -14.58 -20.37
C GLY A 161 -7.68 -15.32 -19.34
N ALA A 162 -7.72 -16.65 -19.32
CA ALA A 162 -6.89 -17.46 -18.43
C ALA A 162 -5.38 -17.23 -18.68
N ALA A 163 -4.96 -17.10 -19.94
CA ALA A 163 -3.58 -16.78 -20.27
C ALA A 163 -3.19 -15.36 -19.83
N HIS A 164 -4.10 -14.38 -19.97
CA HIS A 164 -3.88 -13.01 -19.51
C HIS A 164 -3.70 -12.94 -17.99
N VAL A 165 -4.60 -13.58 -17.23
CA VAL A 165 -4.47 -13.72 -15.77
C VAL A 165 -3.16 -14.38 -15.38
N ALA A 166 -2.75 -15.45 -16.09
CA ALA A 166 -1.48 -16.11 -15.83
C ALA A 166 -0.28 -15.16 -16.00
N THR A 167 -0.27 -14.35 -17.06
CA THR A 167 0.77 -13.33 -17.28
C THR A 167 0.77 -12.28 -16.16
N THR A 168 -0.41 -11.79 -15.75
CA THR A 168 -0.51 -10.81 -14.65
C THR A 168 -0.04 -11.40 -13.31
N VAL A 169 -0.33 -12.67 -13.03
CA VAL A 169 0.20 -13.38 -11.85
C VAL A 169 1.73 -13.49 -11.88
N GLU A 170 2.31 -13.74 -13.05
CA GLU A 170 3.77 -13.74 -13.20
C GLU A 170 4.40 -12.37 -12.96
N GLU A 171 3.72 -11.30 -13.38
CA GLU A 171 4.15 -9.92 -13.12
C GLU A 171 4.10 -9.57 -11.62
N ILE A 172 3.05 -10.01 -10.90
CA ILE A 172 3.01 -9.95 -9.43
C ILE A 172 4.22 -10.66 -8.83
N GLY A 173 4.54 -11.86 -9.32
CA GLY A 173 5.72 -12.60 -8.86
C GLY A 173 7.01 -11.82 -9.05
N ARG A 174 7.18 -11.10 -10.17
CA ARG A 174 8.37 -10.24 -10.40
C ARG A 174 8.41 -9.07 -9.43
N GLY A 175 7.28 -8.43 -9.16
CA GLY A 175 7.17 -7.34 -8.19
C GLY A 175 7.56 -7.79 -6.77
N LEU A 176 6.99 -8.91 -6.30
CA LEU A 176 7.32 -9.49 -4.99
C LEU A 176 8.81 -9.86 -4.87
N ILE A 177 9.41 -10.42 -5.93
CA ILE A 177 10.85 -10.71 -6.00
C ILE A 177 11.67 -9.41 -5.92
N ALA A 178 11.27 -8.36 -6.63
CA ALA A 178 11.98 -7.08 -6.61
C ALA A 178 11.93 -6.43 -5.22
N GLN A 179 10.76 -6.46 -4.56
CA GLN A 179 10.60 -5.95 -3.20
C GLN A 179 11.45 -6.75 -2.20
N GLU A 180 11.40 -8.08 -2.24
CA GLU A 180 12.20 -8.93 -1.33
C GLU A 180 13.70 -8.73 -1.56
N LYS A 181 14.12 -8.60 -2.82
CA LYS A 181 15.51 -8.28 -3.16
C LYS A 181 15.94 -6.95 -2.57
N LEU A 182 15.06 -5.94 -2.58
CA LEU A 182 15.35 -4.63 -2.01
C LEU A 182 15.40 -4.68 -0.47
N ARG A 183 14.49 -5.43 0.14
CA ARG A 183 14.41 -5.64 1.60
C ARG A 183 15.69 -6.28 2.15
N GLY A 184 16.12 -7.39 1.53
CA GLY A 184 17.32 -8.13 1.94
C GLY A 184 18.64 -7.64 1.31
N GLY A 185 18.58 -6.75 0.33
CA GLY A 185 19.73 -6.27 -0.44
C GLY A 185 20.53 -5.15 0.23
N PRO A 186 21.64 -4.72 -0.39
CA PRO A 186 22.48 -3.65 0.16
C PRO A 186 21.75 -2.29 0.16
N LEU A 187 22.12 -1.41 1.09
CA LEU A 187 21.55 -0.05 1.18
C LEU A 187 21.73 0.76 -0.10
N THR A 188 22.80 0.51 -0.87
CA THR A 188 23.05 1.17 -2.16
C THR A 188 21.95 0.89 -3.18
N SER A 189 21.34 -0.30 -3.17
CA SER A 189 20.19 -0.59 -4.03
C SER A 189 18.95 0.20 -3.59
N LEU A 190 18.73 0.34 -2.28
CA LEU A 190 17.64 1.14 -1.73
C LEU A 190 17.78 2.62 -2.07
N VAL A 191 18.99 3.18 -1.89
CA VAL A 191 19.31 4.56 -2.29
C VAL A 191 19.11 4.74 -3.79
N ALA A 192 19.62 3.85 -4.63
CA ALA A 192 19.46 3.95 -6.08
C ALA A 192 17.98 3.92 -6.51
N THR A 193 17.13 3.11 -5.87
CA THR A 193 15.69 3.10 -6.13
C THR A 193 15.03 4.43 -5.74
N LEU A 194 15.40 5.00 -4.58
CA LEU A 194 14.87 6.28 -4.11
C LEU A 194 15.38 7.47 -4.94
N GLU A 195 16.58 7.41 -5.52
CA GLU A 195 17.10 8.43 -6.43
C GLU A 195 16.56 8.29 -7.85
N GLY A 196 16.32 7.05 -8.30
CA GLY A 196 15.83 6.71 -9.62
C GLY A 196 14.35 7.05 -9.78
N GLY A 197 14.03 8.30 -10.09
CA GLY A 197 12.66 8.81 -10.34
C GLY A 197 11.88 8.17 -11.51
N HIS A 198 12.40 7.10 -12.12
CA HIS A 198 11.74 6.30 -13.17
C HIS A 198 11.43 4.86 -12.71
N SER A 199 11.62 4.57 -11.42
CA SER A 199 11.33 3.25 -10.85
C SER A 199 9.82 2.98 -10.86
N ASP A 200 9.45 1.71 -11.00
CA ASP A 200 8.10 1.21 -10.75
C ASP A 200 7.52 1.85 -9.46
N PRO A 201 6.35 2.51 -9.52
CA PRO A 201 5.73 3.16 -8.37
C PRO A 201 5.51 2.23 -7.18
N ASN A 202 5.24 0.94 -7.41
CA ASN A 202 5.06 -0.04 -6.34
C ASN A 202 6.39 -0.33 -5.64
N LEU A 203 7.47 -0.53 -6.40
CA LEU A 203 8.81 -0.71 -5.85
C LEU A 203 9.32 0.55 -5.13
N LEU A 204 9.04 1.73 -5.68
CA LEU A 204 9.40 3.01 -5.07
C LEU A 204 8.63 3.25 -3.77
N ARG A 205 7.33 2.96 -3.75
CA ARG A 205 6.54 2.95 -2.52
C ARG A 205 7.13 1.99 -1.50
N PHE A 206 7.47 0.76 -1.90
CA PHE A 206 8.12 -0.20 -1.01
C PHE A 206 9.47 0.32 -0.49
N ALA A 207 10.27 0.97 -1.32
CA ALA A 207 11.53 1.60 -0.91
C ALA A 207 11.31 2.67 0.18
N LEU A 208 10.28 3.51 0.02
CA LEU A 208 9.91 4.51 1.02
C LEU A 208 9.46 3.87 2.36
N MET A 209 8.78 2.72 2.32
CA MET A 209 8.45 1.97 3.55
C MET A 209 9.69 1.50 4.31
N GLN A 210 10.82 1.28 3.61
CA GLN A 210 12.09 0.87 4.24
C GLN A 210 12.86 2.05 4.85
N VAL A 211 12.47 3.29 4.56
CA VAL A 211 13.08 4.50 5.15
C VAL A 211 12.69 4.58 6.62
N GLY A 212 13.68 4.68 7.51
CA GLY A 212 13.48 4.67 8.96
C GLY A 212 13.47 3.26 9.58
N GLU A 213 13.23 2.22 8.77
CA GLU A 213 13.43 0.82 9.17
C GLU A 213 14.90 0.40 9.02
N ARG A 214 15.65 1.10 8.16
CA ARG A 214 17.07 0.86 7.88
C ARG A 214 17.88 2.14 8.05
N PRO A 215 19.15 2.06 8.50
CA PRO A 215 20.01 3.23 8.67
C PRO A 215 20.44 3.78 7.30
N LEU A 216 19.70 4.77 6.81
CA LEU A 216 19.97 5.45 5.54
C LEU A 216 20.53 6.86 5.80
N GLU A 217 21.73 7.12 5.31
CA GLU A 217 22.27 8.47 5.28
C GLU A 217 21.42 9.36 4.36
N GLY A 218 21.11 10.59 4.81
CA GLY A 218 20.28 11.51 4.03
C GLY A 218 18.82 11.05 3.84
N ALA A 219 18.31 10.17 4.72
CA ALA A 219 16.96 9.61 4.63
C ALA A 219 15.85 10.65 4.41
N VAL A 220 15.91 11.79 5.12
CA VAL A 220 14.96 12.91 4.95
C VAL A 220 14.95 13.41 3.52
N GLY A 221 16.13 13.70 2.96
CA GLY A 221 16.27 14.19 1.59
C GLY A 221 15.83 13.17 0.55
N LEU A 222 16.12 11.88 0.76
CA LEU A 222 15.68 10.80 -0.12
C LEU A 222 14.15 10.66 -0.15
N ALA A 223 13.48 10.69 1.01
CA ALA A 223 12.02 10.62 1.08
C ALA A 223 11.35 11.91 0.55
N ALA A 224 11.88 13.09 0.88
CA ALA A 224 11.33 14.39 0.49
C ALA A 224 11.21 14.57 -1.04
N ARG A 225 12.11 13.96 -1.81
CA ARG A 225 12.07 13.99 -3.29
C ARG A 225 10.77 13.46 -3.88
N HIS A 226 10.04 12.62 -3.13
CA HIS A 226 8.85 11.93 -3.61
C HIS A 226 7.53 12.59 -3.18
N LEU A 227 7.59 13.68 -2.42
CA LEU A 227 6.40 14.44 -2.00
C LEU A 227 5.61 15.00 -3.19
N GLY A 228 6.29 15.33 -4.29
CA GLY A 228 5.68 15.79 -5.54
C GLY A 228 5.35 14.69 -6.56
N SER A 229 5.41 13.41 -6.18
CA SER A 229 5.17 12.30 -7.13
C SER A 229 3.79 12.38 -7.77
N LYS A 230 3.67 12.04 -9.06
CA LYS A 230 2.36 11.95 -9.72
C LYS A 230 1.51 10.79 -9.20
N HIS A 231 2.14 9.78 -8.59
CA HIS A 231 1.47 8.63 -8.02
C HIS A 231 1.05 8.90 -6.57
N PRO A 232 -0.26 8.98 -6.24
CA PRO A 232 -0.73 9.32 -4.89
C PRO A 232 -0.19 8.38 -3.82
N ALA A 233 -0.12 7.07 -4.11
CA ALA A 233 0.40 6.08 -3.19
C ALA A 233 1.88 6.31 -2.83
N VAL A 234 2.69 6.81 -3.78
CA VAL A 234 4.09 7.17 -3.53
C VAL A 234 4.18 8.45 -2.70
N ARG A 235 3.36 9.48 -2.99
CA ARG A 235 3.32 10.71 -2.18
C ARG A 235 2.96 10.43 -0.73
N SER A 236 1.88 9.66 -0.50
CA SER A 236 1.43 9.31 0.84
C SER A 236 2.49 8.54 1.62
N GLU A 237 3.18 7.60 0.97
CA GLU A 237 4.26 6.84 1.60
C GLU A 237 5.50 7.70 1.87
N ALA A 238 5.79 8.71 1.03
CA ALA A 238 6.86 9.67 1.29
C ALA A 238 6.59 10.49 2.56
N ILE A 239 5.35 10.96 2.73
CA ILE A 239 4.92 11.64 3.97
C ILE A 239 5.05 10.68 5.17
N ALA A 240 4.58 9.44 5.04
CA ALA A 240 4.67 8.44 6.10
C ALA A 240 6.11 8.11 6.49
N ALA A 241 7.02 8.03 5.52
CA ALA A 241 8.46 7.84 5.75
C ALA A 241 9.06 8.99 6.55
N LEU A 242 8.76 10.24 6.19
CA LEU A 242 9.22 11.42 6.94
C LEU A 242 8.67 11.45 8.37
N VAL A 243 7.40 11.11 8.55
CA VAL A 243 6.78 10.98 9.88
C VAL A 243 7.42 9.88 10.71
N ARG A 244 7.86 8.78 10.09
CA ARG A 244 8.55 7.66 10.75
C ARG A 244 9.95 8.06 11.20
N LEU A 245 10.66 8.86 10.40
CA LEU A 245 11.99 9.36 10.74
C LEU A 245 11.99 10.28 11.96
N LYS A 246 10.91 11.05 12.18
CA LYS A 246 10.78 12.01 13.30
C LYS A 246 11.89 13.07 13.34
N ASP A 247 12.54 13.32 12.20
CA ASP A 247 13.58 14.34 12.09
C ASP A 247 12.93 15.71 11.80
N PRO A 248 13.12 16.73 12.65
CA PRO A 248 12.59 18.08 12.42
C PRO A 248 12.99 18.67 11.05
N ALA A 249 14.13 18.26 10.47
CA ALA A 249 14.55 18.70 9.14
C ALA A 249 13.57 18.29 8.02
N ALA A 250 12.63 17.37 8.30
CA ALA A 250 11.58 16.98 7.37
C ALA A 250 10.43 17.99 7.25
N VAL A 251 10.28 18.93 8.19
CA VAL A 251 9.15 19.88 8.20
C VAL A 251 9.23 20.86 7.02
N ASP A 252 10.41 21.45 6.78
CA ASP A 252 10.60 22.38 5.67
C ASP A 252 10.23 21.79 4.30
N PRO A 253 10.73 20.60 3.88
CA PRO A 253 10.32 20.02 2.59
C PRO A 253 8.85 19.61 2.56
N LEU A 254 8.26 19.15 3.68
CA LEU A 254 6.84 18.81 3.76
C LEU A 254 5.96 20.03 3.48
N THR A 255 6.20 21.13 4.18
CA THR A 255 5.40 22.35 4.09
C THR A 255 5.52 23.04 2.73
N LYS A 256 6.68 22.94 2.08
CA LYS A 256 6.91 23.44 0.70
C LYS A 256 6.31 22.55 -0.39
N SER A 257 5.89 21.32 -0.07
CA SER A 257 5.40 20.35 -1.06
C SER A 257 3.91 20.49 -1.40
N VAL A 258 3.19 21.36 -0.69
CA VAL A 258 1.73 21.50 -0.80
C VAL A 258 1.34 22.93 -1.14
N GLU A 259 0.36 23.07 -2.03
CA GLU A 259 -0.28 24.34 -2.31
C GLU A 259 -1.33 24.65 -1.24
N PHE A 260 -1.42 25.90 -0.79
CA PHE A 260 -2.27 26.29 0.33
C PHE A 260 -3.78 26.18 0.02
N ASP A 261 -4.16 26.06 -1.25
CA ASP A 261 -5.54 25.84 -1.70
C ASP A 261 -5.90 24.36 -1.90
N ASP A 262 -4.93 23.44 -1.81
CA ASP A 262 -5.18 22.00 -1.78
C ASP A 262 -5.46 21.52 -0.35
N TYR A 263 -6.73 21.60 0.03
CA TYR A 263 -7.17 21.36 1.41
C TYR A 263 -6.87 19.94 1.90
N ASP A 264 -6.89 18.93 1.03
CA ASP A 264 -6.60 17.56 1.45
C ASP A 264 -5.10 17.36 1.69
N SER A 265 -4.27 17.95 0.83
CA SER A 265 -2.82 17.94 1.02
C SER A 265 -2.40 18.75 2.25
N VAL A 266 -2.99 19.93 2.49
CA VAL A 266 -2.72 20.72 3.70
C VAL A 266 -3.11 19.95 4.96
N ARG A 267 -4.25 19.26 4.99
CA ARG A 267 -4.64 18.40 6.14
C ARG A 267 -3.60 17.33 6.42
N ALA A 268 -3.10 16.65 5.38
CA ALA A 268 -2.07 15.63 5.53
C ALA A 268 -0.76 16.21 6.09
N VAL A 269 -0.34 17.39 5.61
CA VAL A 269 0.89 18.05 6.09
C VAL A 269 0.75 18.57 7.51
N VAL A 270 -0.41 19.09 7.91
CA VAL A 270 -0.70 19.49 9.31
C VAL A 270 -0.50 18.30 10.25
N GLU A 271 -1.08 17.14 9.94
CA GLU A 271 -0.90 15.95 10.79
C GLU A 271 0.53 15.43 10.77
N ALA A 272 1.21 15.48 9.61
CA ALA A 272 2.60 15.07 9.49
C ALA A 272 3.55 15.96 10.31
N ALA A 273 3.43 17.29 10.19
CA ALA A 273 4.19 18.26 10.96
C ALA A 273 3.96 18.07 12.47
N ALA A 274 2.70 17.90 12.88
CA ALA A 274 2.34 17.62 14.26
C ALA A 274 2.90 16.28 14.79
N ALA A 275 3.07 15.30 13.92
CA ALA A 275 3.64 14.02 14.27
C ALA A 275 5.18 14.08 14.36
N ILE A 276 5.83 14.91 13.56
CA ILE A 276 7.29 15.12 13.55
C ILE A 276 7.70 16.00 14.74
N GLY A 277 7.03 17.12 14.95
CA GLY A 277 7.36 18.09 16.00
C GLY A 277 8.56 18.97 15.66
N GLY A 278 9.04 19.72 16.66
CA GLY A 278 10.11 20.71 16.50
C GLY A 278 9.58 22.13 16.26
N GLU A 279 10.49 23.10 16.35
CA GLU A 279 10.17 24.54 16.26
C GLU A 279 9.53 24.91 14.91
N ASP A 280 10.05 24.35 13.81
CA ASP A 280 9.49 24.57 12.47
C ASP A 280 8.06 24.02 12.34
N ALA A 281 7.75 22.90 13.00
CA ALA A 281 6.40 22.36 13.00
C ALA A 281 5.45 23.25 13.79
N GLU A 282 5.88 23.78 14.93
CA GLU A 282 5.09 24.73 15.72
C GLU A 282 4.80 26.00 14.92
N ALA A 283 5.82 26.56 14.26
CA ALA A 283 5.67 27.75 13.42
C ALA A 283 4.70 27.53 12.25
N TYR A 284 4.81 26.39 11.56
CA TYR A 284 3.87 26.05 10.49
C TYR A 284 2.44 25.89 10.99
N LEU A 285 2.23 25.17 12.10
CA LEU A 285 0.90 24.95 12.65
C LEU A 285 0.25 26.24 13.13
N ASP A 286 1.01 27.15 13.74
CA ASP A 286 0.53 28.48 14.14
C ASP A 286 0.11 29.33 12.93
N PHE A 287 0.94 29.32 11.88
CA PHE A 287 0.62 29.98 10.61
C PHE A 287 -0.70 29.47 10.00
N VAL A 288 -0.86 28.14 9.90
CA VAL A 288 -2.09 27.52 9.36
C VAL A 288 -3.30 27.79 10.25
N ALA A 289 -3.14 27.70 11.58
CA ALA A 289 -4.22 27.96 12.54
C ALA A 289 -4.74 29.40 12.48
N SER A 290 -3.84 30.36 12.20
CA SER A 290 -4.16 31.78 12.15
C SER A 290 -4.66 32.25 10.77
N GLY A 291 -4.16 31.66 9.68
CA GLY A 291 -4.30 32.23 8.34
C GLY A 291 -5.09 31.40 7.33
N HIS A 292 -5.41 30.13 7.60
CA HIS A 292 -6.01 29.28 6.56
C HIS A 292 -7.50 29.63 6.29
N PRO A 293 -7.96 29.69 5.02
CA PRO A 293 -9.34 30.07 4.70
C PRO A 293 -10.38 29.05 5.18
N ASP A 294 -10.05 27.75 5.17
CA ASP A 294 -10.91 26.68 5.69
C ASP A 294 -10.89 26.59 7.23
N ASP A 295 -12.05 26.75 7.87
CA ASP A 295 -12.22 26.64 9.32
C ASP A 295 -11.87 25.24 9.87
N GLY A 296 -12.12 24.20 9.07
CA GLY A 296 -11.82 22.82 9.43
C GLY A 296 -10.31 22.55 9.53
N ILE A 297 -9.51 23.19 8.68
CA ILE A 297 -8.06 23.14 8.70
C ILE A 297 -7.49 24.00 9.83
N LYS A 298 -7.99 25.24 10.04
CA LYS A 298 -7.57 26.08 11.17
C LYS A 298 -7.73 25.37 12.50
N LYS A 299 -8.91 24.76 12.71
CA LYS A 299 -9.20 24.01 13.94
C LYS A 299 -8.23 22.84 14.14
N ARG A 300 -7.97 22.06 13.09
CA ARG A 300 -7.01 20.94 13.15
C ARG A 300 -5.60 21.41 13.46
N ALA A 301 -5.13 22.46 12.81
CA ALA A 301 -3.81 23.03 13.06
C ALA A 301 -3.66 23.52 14.51
N LYS A 302 -4.70 24.17 15.05
CA LYS A 302 -4.75 24.58 16.45
C LYS A 302 -4.69 23.39 17.42
N GLU A 303 -5.51 22.36 17.20
CA GLU A 303 -5.52 21.15 18.03
C GLU A 303 -4.18 20.39 17.97
N ALA A 304 -3.56 20.35 16.79
CA ALA A 304 -2.22 19.80 16.58
C ALA A 304 -1.14 20.58 17.34
N LEU A 305 -1.18 21.91 17.31
CA LEU A 305 -0.25 22.78 18.02
C LEU A 305 -0.40 22.60 19.55
N GLU A 306 -1.62 22.59 20.06
CA GLU A 306 -1.91 22.34 21.49
C GLU A 306 -1.41 20.96 21.94
N ARG A 307 -1.50 19.94 21.07
CA ARG A 307 -0.96 18.60 21.34
C ARG A 307 0.57 18.59 21.39
N LEU A 308 1.25 19.28 20.49
CA LEU A 308 2.72 19.39 20.50
C LEU A 308 3.21 20.12 21.75
N GLN A 309 2.59 21.26 22.08
CA GLN A 309 2.97 22.07 23.24
C GLN A 309 2.78 21.30 24.56
N ARG A 310 1.69 20.53 24.69
CA ARG A 310 1.46 19.67 25.87
C ARG A 310 2.54 18.61 26.02
N LYS A 311 2.90 17.91 24.94
CA LYS A 311 3.98 16.90 24.98
C LYS A 311 5.30 17.51 25.46
N ARG A 312 5.66 18.70 24.96
CA ARG A 312 6.88 19.40 25.37
C ARG A 312 6.88 19.79 26.85
N THR A 313 5.71 20.07 27.45
CA THR A 313 5.62 20.41 28.87
C THR A 313 5.62 19.19 29.79
N GLU A 314 5.41 17.99 29.25
CA GLU A 314 5.36 16.72 29.98
C GLU A 314 6.69 15.94 29.95
N GLU A 315 7.60 16.30 29.03
CA GLU A 315 8.98 15.77 28.89
C GLU A 315 10.00 16.56 29.72
#